data_AF-A0A7K6B7M4-F1
#
_entry.id   AF-A0A7K6B7M4-F1
#
_cell.length_a   1.000
_cell.length_b   1.000
_cell.length_c   1.000
_cell.angle_alpha   90.00
_cell.angle_beta   90.00
_cell.angle_gamma   90.00
#
_symmetry.space_group_name_H-M   'P 1'
#
loop_
_entity.id
_entity.type
_entity.pdbx_description
1 polymer ?
#
loop_
_entity_poly.entity_id
_entity_poly.type
_entity_poly.pdbx_seq_one_letter_code
_entity_poly.pdbx_strand_id
1 'polypeptide(L)'
;AMAAAAAEALSGVPDVAIDDDGVFKYVLVRVRAAGGPEKEVVRGHGWAEYHAHRPQERRIHVYGYSVGFGRADHVVTTEKLKAMYPDYEITWANEGY
;
A
#
# COMPACT_ATOMS: atom_id res chain seq x y z
N ALA A 1 -10.62 13.49 -24.20
CA ALA A 1 -11.09 12.20 -24.73
C ALA A 1 -10.09 11.04 -24.61
N MET A 2 -8.76 11.23 -24.51
CA MET A 2 -7.84 10.13 -24.12
C MET A 2 -7.56 10.12 -22.60
N ALA A 3 -7.43 11.31 -22.00
CA ALA A 3 -7.23 11.46 -20.55
C ALA A 3 -8.39 10.90 -19.70
N ALA A 4 -9.64 11.00 -20.17
CA ALA A 4 -10.80 10.47 -19.46
C ALA A 4 -10.81 8.93 -19.44
N ALA A 5 -10.54 8.28 -20.58
CA ALA A 5 -10.41 6.82 -20.65
C ALA A 5 -9.22 6.30 -19.84
N ALA A 6 -8.12 7.05 -19.80
CA ALA A 6 -6.96 6.71 -18.97
C ALA A 6 -7.25 6.86 -17.46
N ALA A 7 -8.03 7.87 -17.06
CA ALA A 7 -8.50 8.03 -15.69
C ALA A 7 -9.50 6.91 -15.29
N GLU A 8 -10.40 6.54 -16.20
CA GLU A 8 -11.32 5.42 -16.02
C GLU A 8 -10.55 4.09 -15.83
N ALA A 9 -9.51 3.84 -16.61
CA ALA A 9 -8.67 2.65 -16.46
C ALA A 9 -8.01 2.56 -15.06
N LEU A 10 -7.59 3.68 -14.46
CA LEU A 10 -7.03 3.68 -13.10
C LEU A 10 -8.07 3.48 -12.00
N SER A 11 -9.35 3.78 -12.27
CA SER A 11 -10.43 3.60 -11.30
C SER A 11 -10.66 2.12 -10.96
N GLY A 12 -10.39 1.21 -11.90
CA GLY A 12 -10.49 -0.23 -11.68
C GLY A 12 -9.34 -0.84 -10.87
N VAL A 13 -8.30 -0.07 -10.55
CA VAL A 13 -7.15 -0.53 -9.74
C VAL A 13 -7.40 -0.16 -8.28
N PRO A 14 -7.48 -1.10 -7.32
CA PRO A 14 -7.65 -0.75 -5.90
C PRO A 14 -6.47 0.06 -5.36
N ASP A 15 -6.73 1.07 -4.53
CA ASP A 15 -5.67 1.88 -3.92
C ASP A 15 -4.86 1.10 -2.89
N VAL A 16 -5.49 0.15 -2.21
CA VAL A 16 -4.86 -0.81 -1.30
C VAL A 16 -5.37 -2.20 -1.67
N ALA A 17 -4.47 -3.16 -1.74
CA ALA A 17 -4.81 -4.59 -1.74
C ALA A 17 -3.78 -5.28 -0.86
N ILE A 18 -4.19 -5.58 0.38
CA ILE A 18 -3.39 -6.29 1.36
C ILE A 18 -4.15 -7.47 1.92
N ASP A 19 -3.45 -8.53 2.34
CA ASP A 19 -4.08 -9.64 3.06
C ASP A 19 -4.60 -9.17 4.43
N ASP A 20 -5.68 -9.81 4.90
CA ASP A 20 -6.48 -9.42 6.06
C ASP A 20 -5.86 -9.80 7.41
N ASP A 21 -4.86 -10.69 7.40
CA ASP A 21 -4.11 -11.11 8.59
C ASP A 21 -2.66 -11.46 8.25
N GLY A 22 -1.79 -11.40 9.26
CA GLY A 22 -0.44 -11.92 9.21
C GLY A 22 0.66 -10.87 9.03
N VAL A 23 1.89 -11.37 8.89
CA VAL A 23 3.10 -10.55 8.81
C VAL A 23 3.70 -10.64 7.39
N PHE A 24 3.50 -9.63 6.53
CA PHE A 24 3.87 -9.66 5.10
C PHE A 24 4.47 -8.38 4.53
N LYS A 25 5.39 -8.52 3.57
CA LYS A 25 5.97 -7.46 2.75
C LYS A 25 4.87 -6.69 2.05
N TYR A 26 5.06 -5.39 1.95
CA TYR A 26 4.33 -4.56 1.01
C TYR A 26 5.28 -3.80 0.08
N VAL A 27 4.71 -3.29 -1.00
CA VAL A 27 5.32 -2.33 -1.90
C VAL A 27 4.37 -1.17 -2.14
N LEU A 28 4.94 0.04 -2.26
CA LEU A 28 4.27 1.20 -2.81
C LEU A 28 4.60 1.26 -4.30
N VAL A 29 3.59 1.08 -5.15
CA VAL A 29 3.76 1.04 -6.61
C VAL A 29 3.08 2.23 -7.24
N ARG A 30 3.78 2.89 -8.16
CA ARG A 30 3.20 3.92 -9.02
C ARG A 30 2.67 3.27 -10.29
N VAL A 31 1.35 3.27 -10.45
CA VAL A 31 0.65 2.74 -11.63
C VAL A 31 0.36 3.90 -12.56
N ARG A 32 0.82 3.81 -13.81
CA ARG A 32 0.60 4.82 -14.84
C ARG A 32 -0.30 4.27 -15.94
N ALA A 33 -1.37 4.99 -16.26
CA ALA A 33 -2.15 4.69 -17.45
C ALA A 33 -1.36 5.07 -18.71
N ALA A 34 -1.47 4.28 -19.78
CA ALA A 34 -0.72 4.52 -21.02
C ALA A 34 -0.96 5.94 -21.57
N GLY A 35 0.09 6.76 -21.61
CA GLY A 35 0.01 8.17 -22.05
C GLY A 35 -0.88 9.06 -21.18
N GLY A 36 -1.17 8.64 -19.94
CA GLY A 36 -2.18 9.24 -19.08
C GLY A 36 -1.69 9.49 -17.64
N PRO A 37 -2.64 9.72 -16.71
CA PRO A 37 -2.32 9.99 -15.31
C PRO A 37 -1.65 8.80 -14.63
N GLU A 38 -1.11 9.05 -13.43
CA GLU A 38 -0.56 8.03 -12.55
C GLU A 38 -1.15 8.12 -11.15
N LYS A 39 -1.12 7.01 -10.41
CA LYS A 39 -1.45 6.97 -9.00
C LYS A 39 -0.60 5.97 -8.25
N GLU A 40 -0.45 6.19 -6.95
CA GLU A 40 0.24 5.26 -6.06
C GLU A 40 -0.74 4.27 -5.44
N VAL A 41 -0.32 3.01 -5.34
CA VAL A 41 -1.13 1.93 -4.77
C VAL A 41 -0.28 1.07 -3.82
N VAL A 42 -0.91 0.56 -2.77
CA VAL A 42 -0.29 -0.32 -1.77
C VAL A 42 -0.63 -1.76 -2.11
N ARG A 43 0.38 -2.63 -2.18
CA ARG A 43 0.21 -4.07 -2.39
C ARG A 43 0.99 -4.84 -1.35
N GLY A 44 0.40 -5.84 -0.72
CA GLY A 44 1.08 -6.73 0.21
C GLY A 44 0.31 -8.03 0.35
N HIS A 45 1.00 -9.16 0.44
CA HIS A 45 0.34 -10.47 0.53
C HIS A 45 1.18 -11.39 1.40
N GLY A 46 0.53 -12.28 2.16
CA GLY A 46 1.11 -13.26 3.07
C GLY A 46 2.24 -14.11 2.48
N TRP A 47 2.22 -14.33 1.16
CA TRP A 47 3.29 -15.04 0.44
C TRP A 47 4.58 -14.23 0.29
N ALA A 48 4.53 -12.92 0.46
CA ALA A 48 5.69 -12.05 0.57
C ALA A 48 5.91 -11.79 2.06
N GLU A 49 6.91 -12.42 2.69
CA GLU A 49 7.12 -12.36 4.16
C GLU A 49 7.49 -10.95 4.66
N TYR A 50 7.35 -10.68 5.97
CA TYR A 50 7.78 -9.47 6.74
C TYR A 50 6.87 -8.24 6.61
N HIS A 51 5.92 -7.97 7.54
CA HIS A 51 5.38 -6.72 8.16
C HIS A 51 4.01 -6.99 8.84
N ALA A 52 3.75 -6.54 10.06
CA ALA A 52 2.58 -6.99 10.85
C ALA A 52 1.23 -6.30 10.55
N HIS A 53 0.25 -7.08 10.13
CA HIS A 53 -1.19 -6.80 10.20
C HIS A 53 -1.81 -7.64 11.32
N ARG A 54 -2.51 -6.99 12.26
CA ARG A 54 -3.20 -7.67 13.37
C ARG A 54 -4.67 -7.27 13.41
N PRO A 55 -5.56 -8.00 12.71
CA PRO A 55 -6.96 -7.62 12.59
C PRO A 55 -7.72 -7.68 13.93
N GLN A 56 -7.33 -8.58 14.85
CA GLN A 56 -7.97 -8.68 16.17
C GLN A 56 -7.64 -7.49 17.08
N GLU A 57 -6.45 -6.89 16.88
CA GLU A 57 -6.02 -5.67 17.58
C GLU A 57 -6.45 -4.40 16.82
N ARG A 58 -7.02 -4.56 15.61
CA ARG A 58 -7.35 -3.46 14.69
C ARG A 58 -6.15 -2.53 14.49
N ARG A 59 -5.00 -3.13 14.22
CA ARG A 59 -3.71 -2.40 14.12
C ARG A 59 -2.91 -2.83 12.91
N ILE A 60 -2.35 -1.85 12.21
CA ILE A 60 -1.37 -2.05 11.13
C ILE A 60 -0.14 -1.18 11.43
N HIS A 61 1.05 -1.79 11.35
CA HIS A 61 2.31 -1.07 11.51
C HIS A 61 3.18 -1.23 10.25
N VAL A 62 3.55 -0.09 9.65
CA VAL A 62 4.36 -0.03 8.42
C VAL A 62 5.81 0.32 8.75
N TYR A 63 6.78 -0.50 8.37
CA TYR A 63 8.18 -0.29 8.74
C TYR A 63 9.18 -0.94 7.77
N GLY A 64 10.46 -0.71 7.98
CA GLY A 64 11.53 -1.36 7.19
C GLY A 64 11.73 -0.83 5.77
N TYR A 65 12.37 -1.64 4.93
CA TYR A 65 12.71 -1.28 3.55
C TYR A 65 12.87 -2.52 2.67
N SER A 66 12.71 -2.34 1.35
CA SER A 66 13.06 -3.36 0.37
C SER A 66 14.52 -3.27 0.00
N VAL A 67 15.25 -4.40 0.03
CA VAL A 67 16.64 -4.46 -0.44
C VAL A 67 16.77 -4.06 -1.92
N GLY A 68 15.78 -4.42 -2.75
CA GLY A 68 15.80 -4.15 -4.18
C GLY A 68 15.23 -2.80 -4.59
N PHE A 69 14.24 -2.28 -3.84
CA PHE A 69 13.50 -1.06 -4.20
C PHE A 69 13.74 0.11 -3.25
N GLY A 70 14.54 -0.09 -2.20
CA GLY A 70 14.72 0.88 -1.13
C GLY A 70 13.50 0.99 -0.22
N ARG A 71 13.45 2.07 0.55
CA ARG A 71 12.34 2.36 1.46
C ARG A 71 11.20 3.03 0.69
N ALA A 72 9.98 2.52 0.87
CA ALA A 72 8.78 3.15 0.34
C ALA A 72 8.44 4.44 1.11
N ASP A 73 7.56 5.28 0.56
CA ASP A 73 7.00 6.38 1.33
C ASP A 73 5.95 5.84 2.31
N HIS A 74 6.34 5.73 3.58
CA HIS A 74 5.50 5.18 4.64
C HIS A 74 4.36 6.13 5.01
N VAL A 75 4.51 7.44 4.79
CA VAL A 75 3.45 8.42 5.02
C VAL A 75 2.34 8.17 4.01
N VAL A 76 2.66 8.13 2.72
CA VAL A 76 1.69 7.85 1.65
C VAL A 76 1.02 6.49 1.86
N THR A 77 1.81 5.48 2.23
CA THR A 77 1.28 4.14 2.51
C THR A 77 0.27 4.16 3.65
N THR A 78 0.59 4.79 4.78
CA THR A 78 -0.30 4.84 5.93
C THR A 78 -1.55 5.69 5.69
N GLU A 79 -1.48 6.77 4.89
CA GLU A 79 -2.67 7.53 4.49
C GLU A 79 -3.66 6.66 3.70
N LYS A 80 -3.17 5.86 2.76
CA LYS A 80 -4.01 4.94 1.98
C LYS A 80 -4.62 3.85 2.86
N LEU A 81 -3.86 3.30 3.79
CA LEU A 81 -4.36 2.32 4.75
C LEU A 81 -5.43 2.93 5.66
N LYS A 82 -5.26 4.17 6.12
CA LYS A 82 -6.25 4.89 6.94
C LYS A 82 -7.55 5.13 6.21
N ALA A 83 -7.50 5.36 4.89
CA ALA A 83 -8.72 5.48 4.08
C ALA A 83 -9.49 4.15 3.99
N MET A 84 -8.79 3.00 3.93
CA MET A 84 -9.41 1.67 3.83
C MET A 84 -9.84 1.10 5.18
N TYR A 85 -9.07 1.34 6.24
CA TYR A 85 -9.30 0.87 7.60
C TYR A 85 -9.41 2.07 8.54
N PRO A 86 -10.47 2.89 8.42
CA PRO A 86 -10.61 4.15 9.16
C PRO A 86 -10.71 3.97 10.68
N ASP A 87 -10.97 2.74 11.10
CA ASP A 87 -11.27 2.35 12.46
C ASP A 87 -10.12 1.54 13.10
N TYR A 88 -8.98 1.45 12.40
CA TYR A 88 -7.72 0.83 12.84
C TYR A 88 -6.72 1.87 13.36
N GLU A 89 -5.88 1.47 14.32
CA GLU A 89 -4.65 2.20 14.65
C GLU A 89 -3.59 1.91 13.57
N ILE A 90 -3.19 2.95 12.84
CA ILE A 90 -2.22 2.83 11.75
C ILE A 90 -1.03 3.73 12.02
N THR A 91 0.15 3.11 12.14
CA THR A 91 1.42 3.77 12.50
C THR A 91 2.52 3.38 11.52
N TRP A 92 3.61 4.16 11.49
CA TRP A 92 4.80 3.80 10.73
C TRP A 92 6.09 4.17 11.44
N ALA A 93 7.18 3.49 11.07
CA ALA A 93 8.55 3.77 11.47
C ALA A 93 9.49 3.65 10.26
N ASN A 94 10.63 4.33 10.27
CA ASN A 94 11.65 4.20 9.21
C ASN A 94 12.72 3.15 9.57
N GLU A 95 12.66 2.66 10.80
CA GLU A 95 13.54 1.68 11.40
C GLU A 95 12.92 0.26 11.31
N GLY A 96 13.75 -0.76 11.52
CA GLY A 96 13.33 -2.18 11.51
C GLY A 96 13.55 -2.91 10.17
N TYR A 97 13.45 -4.24 10.19
CA TYR A 97 13.40 -5.13 9.02
C TYR A 97 12.37 -6.23 9.29
#